data_AF-A0A8S3YEI4-F1
#
_entry.id   AF-A0A8S3YEI4-F1
#
_cell.length_a   1.000
_cell.length_b   1.000
_cell.length_c   1.000
_cell.angle_alpha   90.00
_cell.angle_beta   90.00
_cell.angle_gamma   90.00
#
_symmetry.space_group_name_H-M   'P 1'
#
loop_
_entity.id
_entity.type
_entity.pdbx_description
1 polymer ?
#
loop_
_entity_poly.entity_id
_entity_poly.type
_entity_poly.pdbx_seq_one_letter_code
_entity_poly.pdbx_strand_id
1 'polypeptide(L)'
;MECGACRHIIEDGGLIKCAGCDNTFHYECCNIEKQVYFDEYVEKKQKWYCPSCTNITRRRNDSTPVGKRDIRSLQASQADITNMSCDEKLQRSSRLKKSSNSASQHALRQKNSDSVTIEQIEALLDRKLSTFKIDVVQEVHTMVTKEFNHTINKLESDFTVATDFLQKGQDDLLKELEVANNKIKTLELERTTLKSNIESLDRRLMSVEKISRSHNVEI
;
A
#
# COMPACT_ATOMS: atom_id res chain seq x y z
N MET A 1 -3.21 10.31 -30.50
CA MET A 1 -2.54 8.99 -30.33
C MET A 1 -3.17 8.29 -29.14
N GLU A 2 -3.29 6.96 -29.14
CA GLU A 2 -3.89 6.23 -28.00
C GLU A 2 -2.82 5.79 -27.00
N CYS A 3 -3.16 5.82 -25.71
CA CYS A 3 -2.30 5.34 -24.63
C CYS A 3 -2.27 3.81 -24.61
N GLY A 4 -1.08 3.21 -24.66
CA GLY A 4 -0.90 1.76 -24.61
C GLY A 4 -1.33 1.08 -23.30
N ALA A 5 -1.57 1.85 -22.23
CA ALA A 5 -2.04 1.35 -20.94
C ALA A 5 -3.56 1.46 -20.78
N CYS A 6 -4.11 2.67 -20.89
CA CYS A 6 -5.53 2.92 -20.65
C CYS A 6 -6.40 2.94 -21.92
N ARG A 7 -5.80 2.89 -23.12
CA ARG A 7 -6.47 2.97 -24.44
C ARG A 7 -7.31 4.23 -24.68
N HIS A 8 -7.11 5.28 -23.87
CA HIS A 8 -7.71 6.58 -24.10
C HIS A 8 -6.83 7.44 -25.01
N ILE A 9 -7.44 8.40 -25.69
CA ILE A 9 -6.75 9.38 -26.54
C ILE A 9 -5.90 10.29 -25.66
N ILE A 10 -4.64 10.46 -26.04
CA ILE A 10 -3.71 11.39 -25.39
C ILE A 10 -3.90 12.77 -26.01
N GLU A 11 -4.42 13.71 -25.22
CA GLU A 11 -4.46 15.14 -25.54
C GLU A 11 -3.09 15.77 -25.32
N ASP A 12 -2.76 16.83 -26.07
CA ASP A 12 -1.39 17.33 -26.23
C ASP A 12 -0.69 17.66 -24.89
N GLY A 13 0.59 17.28 -24.78
CA GLY A 13 1.50 17.73 -23.72
C GLY A 13 1.81 16.74 -22.59
N GLY A 14 1.22 15.54 -22.59
CA GLY A 14 1.41 14.54 -21.52
C GLY A 14 1.86 13.15 -21.98
N LEU A 15 2.50 13.05 -23.15
CA LEU A 15 2.87 11.75 -23.73
C LEU A 15 4.32 11.35 -23.44
N ILE A 16 4.53 10.08 -23.11
CA ILE A 16 5.84 9.44 -23.04
C ILE A 16 5.90 8.27 -24.02
N LYS A 17 7.01 8.13 -24.75
CA LYS A 17 7.19 7.09 -25.77
C LYS A 17 8.17 6.04 -25.27
N CYS A 18 7.79 4.77 -25.35
CA CYS A 18 8.67 3.65 -25.02
C CYS A 18 9.76 3.49 -26.09
N ALA A 19 11.03 3.47 -25.68
CA ALA A 19 12.16 3.25 -26.58
C ALA A 19 12.28 1.80 -27.11
N GLY A 20 11.56 0.85 -26.51
CA GLY A 20 11.60 -0.57 -26.89
C GLY A 20 10.52 -1.00 -27.90
N CYS A 21 9.30 -0.48 -27.78
CA CYS A 21 8.16 -0.88 -28.61
C CYS A 21 7.50 0.28 -29.36
N ASP A 22 8.03 1.49 -29.25
CA ASP A 22 7.51 2.72 -29.86
C ASP A 22 6.08 3.13 -29.45
N ASN A 23 5.41 2.40 -28.56
CA ASN A 23 4.10 2.77 -28.03
C ASN A 23 4.15 4.04 -27.18
N THR A 24 3.07 4.82 -27.23
CA THR A 24 2.86 6.05 -26.46
C THR A 24 1.97 5.81 -25.24
N PHE A 25 2.26 6.50 -24.15
CA PHE A 25 1.54 6.37 -22.89
C PHE A 25 1.33 7.75 -22.25
N HIS A 26 0.28 7.90 -21.44
CA HIS A 26 0.22 9.02 -20.49
C HIS A 26 1.30 8.81 -19.40
N TYR A 27 1.98 9.87 -18.99
CA TYR A 27 2.93 9.79 -17.87
C TYR A 27 2.23 9.32 -16.58
N GLU A 28 0.96 9.73 -16.38
CA GLU A 28 0.12 9.33 -15.24
C GLU A 28 -0.19 7.83 -15.24
N CYS A 29 -0.49 7.26 -16.41
CA CYS A 29 -0.69 5.81 -16.54
C CYS A 29 0.56 4.99 -16.23
N CYS A 30 1.73 5.62 -16.22
CA CYS A 30 3.01 4.99 -15.91
C CYS A 30 3.48 5.29 -14.48
N ASN A 31 2.62 5.92 -13.66
CA ASN A 31 2.95 6.35 -12.29
C ASN A 31 4.20 7.24 -12.21
N ILE A 32 4.39 8.10 -13.22
CA ILE A 32 5.46 9.10 -13.26
C ILE A 32 4.85 10.41 -12.76
N GLU A 33 5.52 11.09 -11.82
CA GLU A 33 5.07 12.39 -11.36
C GLU A 33 5.33 13.47 -12.42
N LYS A 34 4.44 14.45 -12.52
CA LYS A 34 4.50 15.50 -13.56
C LYS A 34 5.86 16.22 -13.59
N GLN A 35 6.43 16.52 -12.42
CA GLN A 35 7.74 17.19 -12.33
C GLN A 35 8.86 16.31 -12.89
N VAL A 36 8.87 15.02 -12.53
CA VAL A 36 9.85 14.04 -13.05
C VAL A 36 9.68 13.87 -14.57
N TYR A 37 8.44 13.88 -15.08
CA TYR A 37 8.17 13.84 -16.51
C TYR A 37 8.85 15.00 -17.26
N PHE A 38 8.69 16.24 -16.77
CA PHE A 38 9.30 17.41 -17.39
C PHE A 38 10.83 17.37 -17.29
N ASP A 39 11.37 17.16 -16.09
CA ASP A 39 12.81 17.27 -15.84
C ASP A 39 13.61 16.15 -16.54
N GLU A 40 13.11 14.92 -16.52
CA GLU A 40 13.87 13.76 -17.02
C GLU A 40 13.59 13.43 -18.49
N TYR A 41 12.33 13.55 -18.93
CA TYR A 41 11.91 13.03 -20.23
C TYR A 41 11.69 14.14 -21.27
N VAL A 42 11.26 15.33 -20.85
CA VAL A 42 11.12 16.48 -21.76
C VAL A 42 12.44 17.25 -21.89
N GLU A 43 13.03 17.68 -20.77
CA GLU A 43 14.26 18.48 -20.79
C GLU A 43 15.51 17.63 -21.08
N LYS A 44 15.73 16.57 -20.31
CA LYS A 44 16.93 15.71 -20.43
C LYS A 44 16.81 14.64 -21.52
N LYS A 45 15.63 14.46 -22.11
CA LYS A 45 15.34 13.46 -23.18
C LYS A 45 15.83 12.05 -22.83
N GLN A 46 15.67 11.62 -21.58
CA GLN A 46 16.04 10.28 -21.17
C GLN A 46 15.17 9.22 -21.88
N LYS A 47 15.75 8.04 -22.14
CA LYS A 47 15.03 6.92 -22.73
C LYS A 47 14.19 6.23 -21.67
N TRP A 48 12.90 6.14 -21.91
CA TRP A 48 11.97 5.39 -21.07
C TRP A 48 11.60 4.05 -21.71
N TYR A 49 11.40 3.02 -20.88
CA TYR A 49 10.94 1.69 -21.30
C TYR A 49 9.69 1.30 -20.52
N CYS A 50 8.65 0.85 -21.22
CA CYS A 50 7.42 0.41 -20.58
C CYS A 50 7.64 -0.91 -19.81
N PRO A 51 6.78 -1.24 -18.82
CA PRO A 51 6.91 -2.46 -18.02
C PRO A 51 7.05 -3.75 -18.85
N SER A 52 6.38 -3.80 -20.00
CA SER A 52 6.47 -4.93 -20.93
C SER A 52 7.85 -5.04 -21.59
N CYS A 53 8.51 -3.92 -21.91
CA CYS A 53 9.85 -3.90 -22.51
C CYS A 53 10.96 -4.07 -21.47
N THR A 54 10.79 -3.52 -20.27
CA THR A 54 11.79 -3.61 -19.18
C THR A 54 11.99 -5.05 -18.69
N ASN A 55 10.97 -5.91 -18.80
CA ASN A 55 11.05 -7.33 -18.44
C ASN A 55 11.75 -8.21 -19.50
N ILE A 56 12.00 -7.72 -20.71
CA ILE A 56 12.57 -8.52 -21.80
C ILE A 56 14.11 -8.46 -21.79
N THR A 57 14.70 -7.35 -21.36
CA THR A 57 16.16 -7.12 -21.43
C THR A 57 16.98 -7.91 -20.40
N ARG A 58 16.34 -8.61 -19.46
CA ARG A 58 17.01 -9.48 -18.48
C ARG A 58 17.16 -10.95 -18.88
N ARG A 59 16.74 -11.35 -20.09
CA ARG A 59 17.11 -12.67 -20.64
C ARG A 59 18.46 -12.57 -21.37
N ARG A 60 19.51 -12.20 -20.65
CA ARG A 60 20.89 -12.47 -21.08
C ARG A 60 21.27 -13.86 -20.57
N ASN A 61 21.92 -14.58 -21.47
CA ASN A 61 22.06 -16.01 -21.56
C ASN A 61 23.11 -16.57 -20.56
N ASP A 62 22.90 -16.42 -19.26
CA ASP A 62 23.79 -17.01 -18.24
C ASP A 62 23.22 -18.33 -17.71
N SER A 63 23.78 -19.42 -18.22
CA SER A 63 23.62 -20.79 -17.73
C SER A 63 24.21 -20.93 -16.32
N THR A 64 23.53 -20.40 -15.30
CA THR A 64 23.77 -20.76 -13.89
C THR A 64 22.45 -21.15 -13.23
N PRO A 65 22.33 -22.37 -12.66
CA PRO A 65 21.12 -22.76 -11.97
C PRO A 65 21.11 -22.13 -10.57
N VAL A 66 19.91 -21.79 -10.12
CA VAL A 66 19.51 -21.40 -8.76
C VAL A 66 19.44 -19.89 -8.48
N GLY A 67 18.21 -19.39 -8.58
CA GLY A 67 17.76 -18.14 -7.97
C GLY A 67 16.25 -18.13 -7.83
N LYS A 68 15.69 -19.09 -7.06
CA LYS A 68 14.29 -19.01 -6.63
C LYS A 68 14.12 -17.73 -5.81
N ARG A 69 13.36 -16.78 -6.32
CA ARG A 69 12.56 -15.88 -5.49
C ARG A 69 11.11 -16.12 -5.86
N ASP A 70 10.37 -16.60 -4.88
CA ASP A 70 8.98 -16.97 -4.98
C ASP A 70 8.13 -15.77 -5.41
N ILE A 71 7.51 -15.89 -6.58
CA ILE A 71 6.31 -15.14 -6.93
C ILE A 71 5.15 -16.12 -6.81
N ARG A 72 4.63 -16.27 -5.60
CA ARG A 72 3.26 -16.70 -5.33
C ARG A 72 2.85 -16.17 -3.96
N SER A 73 2.02 -15.12 -3.94
CA SER A 73 0.75 -15.20 -3.21
C SER A 73 -0.11 -13.98 -3.53
N LEU A 74 -1.01 -14.14 -4.50
CA LEU A 74 -2.32 -13.50 -4.47
C LEU A 74 -3.30 -14.62 -4.12
N GLN A 75 -4.13 -14.35 -3.10
CA GLN A 75 -5.38 -15.02 -2.69
C GLN A 75 -5.27 -16.38 -1.98
N ALA A 76 -5.48 -16.43 -0.66
CA ALA A 76 -6.80 -16.58 -0.02
C ALA A 76 -6.72 -17.17 1.41
N SER A 77 -7.73 -16.81 2.21
CA SER A 77 -8.27 -17.44 3.43
C SER A 77 -7.48 -17.44 4.75
N GLN A 78 -8.06 -16.70 5.70
CA GLN A 78 -8.45 -17.08 7.06
C GLN A 78 -7.46 -17.81 8.01
N ALA A 79 -7.47 -17.26 9.22
CA ALA A 79 -7.17 -17.84 10.54
C ALA A 79 -5.73 -17.70 11.08
N ASP A 80 -5.73 -17.31 12.35
CA ASP A 80 -4.72 -17.49 13.38
C ASP A 80 -3.55 -16.50 13.49
N ILE A 81 -3.86 -15.47 14.27
CA ILE A 81 -3.08 -14.97 15.41
C ILE A 81 -2.22 -16.09 16.03
N THR A 82 -0.90 -15.94 16.04
CA THR A 82 -0.05 -15.89 17.27
C THR A 82 1.45 -15.99 16.95
N ASN A 83 2.21 -15.13 17.66
CA ASN A 83 3.59 -15.33 18.10
C ASN A 83 4.73 -15.45 17.07
N MET A 84 5.27 -14.30 16.67
CA MET A 84 6.70 -14.17 16.36
C MET A 84 7.45 -13.77 17.63
N SER A 85 7.86 -14.76 18.42
CA SER A 85 8.81 -14.57 19.53
C SER A 85 10.22 -14.52 18.96
N CYS A 86 10.90 -13.38 19.12
CA CYS A 86 12.34 -13.25 18.84
C CYS A 86 13.15 -13.95 19.93
N ASP A 87 14.02 -14.86 19.52
CA ASP A 87 14.88 -15.68 20.36
C ASP A 87 16.14 -14.87 20.73
N GLU A 88 16.19 -14.35 21.96
CA GLU A 88 17.31 -13.57 22.51
C GLU A 88 18.39 -14.52 23.04
N LYS A 89 19.42 -14.77 22.21
CA LYS A 89 20.61 -15.52 22.61
C LYS A 89 21.51 -14.69 23.53
N LEU A 90 21.38 -14.90 24.83
CA LEU A 90 22.34 -14.50 25.85
C LEU A 90 23.68 -15.24 25.67
N GLN A 91 24.68 -14.56 25.09
CA GLN A 91 26.08 -14.94 25.23
C GLN A 91 26.60 -14.46 26.59
N ARG A 92 26.58 -15.33 27.61
CA ARG A 92 27.38 -15.16 28.82
C ARG A 92 28.67 -15.95 28.70
N SER A 93 29.74 -15.21 28.40
CA SER A 93 31.12 -15.69 28.44
C SER A 93 31.53 -16.04 29.87
N SER A 94 32.12 -17.22 29.99
CA SER A 94 32.87 -17.72 31.13
C SER A 94 34.21 -16.97 31.30
N ARG A 95 34.63 -16.75 32.55
CA ARG A 95 36.02 -17.01 32.97
C ARG A 95 36.18 -17.02 34.49
N LEU A 96 36.98 -17.99 34.90
CA LEU A 96 37.28 -18.46 36.25
C LEU A 96 38.51 -17.75 36.85
N LYS A 97 38.49 -17.66 38.19
CA LYS A 97 39.61 -17.77 39.17
C LYS A 97 40.71 -16.69 39.19
N LYS A 98 40.98 -16.12 40.38
CA LYS A 98 41.99 -16.62 41.35
C LYS A 98 41.97 -15.83 42.67
N SER A 99 42.40 -16.51 43.73
CA SER A 99 42.55 -16.02 45.11
C SER A 99 43.78 -15.13 45.30
N SER A 100 43.80 -14.34 46.38
CA SER A 100 44.82 -14.46 47.45
C SER A 100 44.63 -13.40 48.54
N ASN A 101 44.91 -13.85 49.77
CA ASN A 101 44.98 -13.08 51.01
C ASN A 101 45.93 -11.89 50.93
N SER A 102 45.66 -10.82 51.68
CA SER A 102 46.63 -10.31 52.66
C SER A 102 45.93 -9.46 53.72
N ALA A 103 46.16 -9.81 54.98
CA ALA A 103 45.98 -8.93 56.11
C ALA A 103 46.97 -7.77 56.05
N SER A 104 46.55 -6.59 56.49
CA SER A 104 47.39 -5.71 57.31
C SER A 104 46.53 -4.66 58.01
N GLN A 105 46.66 -4.69 59.32
CA GLN A 105 46.24 -3.66 60.25
C GLN A 105 46.91 -2.34 59.87
N HIS A 106 46.18 -1.23 59.93
CA HIS A 106 46.74 0.01 60.47
C HIS A 106 45.61 0.92 60.93
N ALA A 107 45.47 0.99 62.26
CA ALA A 107 44.78 2.05 62.94
C ALA A 107 45.57 3.35 62.75
N LEU A 108 44.98 4.33 62.05
CA LEU A 108 45.49 5.69 61.98
C LEU A 108 44.35 6.66 62.27
N ARG A 109 44.41 7.17 63.50
CA ARG A 109 44.01 8.52 63.96
C ARG A 109 43.30 9.38 62.91
N GLN A 110 41.99 9.51 63.04
CA GLN A 110 41.22 10.61 62.46
C GLN A 110 41.58 11.90 63.20
N LYS A 111 42.44 12.71 62.57
CA LYS A 111 42.57 14.13 62.83
C LYS A 111 41.65 14.81 61.83
N ASN A 112 40.55 15.41 62.31
CA ASN A 112 39.62 16.18 61.50
C ASN A 112 40.36 17.39 60.92
N SER A 113 40.88 17.25 59.71
CA SER A 113 41.14 18.39 58.82
C SER A 113 40.17 18.24 57.67
N ASP A 114 39.32 19.24 57.47
CA ASP A 114 38.36 19.38 56.37
C ASP A 114 39.08 19.57 55.02
N SER A 115 39.98 18.66 54.67
CA SER A 115 40.59 18.61 53.34
C SER A 115 39.68 17.77 52.46
N VAL A 116 38.99 18.43 51.53
CA VAL A 116 38.25 17.76 50.47
C VAL A 116 39.23 16.82 49.75
N THR A 117 38.97 15.51 49.85
CA THR A 117 39.81 14.52 49.18
C THR A 117 39.36 14.35 47.73
N ILE A 118 40.26 13.95 46.85
CA ILE A 118 39.96 13.75 45.43
C ILE A 118 38.81 12.74 45.24
N GLU A 119 38.72 11.73 46.11
CA GLU A 119 37.64 10.73 46.08
C GLU A 119 36.25 11.35 46.35
N GLN A 120 36.17 12.42 47.15
CA GLN A 120 34.90 13.13 47.39
C GLN A 120 34.45 13.91 46.15
N ILE A 121 35.40 14.43 45.37
CA ILE A 121 35.13 15.15 44.12
C ILE A 121 34.67 14.16 43.04
N GLU A 122 35.33 13.01 42.92
CA GLU A 122 34.92 11.92 42.02
C GLU A 122 33.50 11.44 42.34
N ALA A 123 33.20 11.18 43.62
CA ALA A 123 31.86 10.76 44.04
C ALA A 123 30.78 11.82 43.75
N LEU A 124 31.11 13.11 43.90
CA LEU A 124 30.19 14.20 43.55
C LEU A 124 29.97 14.33 42.04
N LEU A 125 31.03 14.17 41.25
CA LEU A 125 30.95 14.16 39.79
C LEU A 125 30.11 12.99 39.29
N ASP A 126 30.36 11.77 39.76
CA ASP A 126 29.57 10.60 39.40
C ASP A 126 28.11 10.77 39.79
N ARG A 127 27.82 11.34 40.97
CA ARG A 127 26.45 11.64 41.37
C ARG A 127 25.78 12.63 40.42
N LYS A 128 26.47 13.72 40.05
CA LYS A 128 25.93 14.75 39.15
C LYS A 128 25.77 14.24 37.72
N LEU A 129 26.74 13.49 37.21
CA LEU A 129 26.68 12.85 35.89
C LEU A 129 25.57 11.80 35.83
N SER A 130 25.37 11.04 36.90
CA SER A 130 24.27 10.07 37.01
C SER A 130 22.91 10.76 36.97
N THR A 131 22.72 11.84 37.74
CA THR A 131 21.48 12.64 37.69
C THR A 131 21.26 13.22 36.29
N PHE A 132 22.28 13.85 35.70
CA PHE A 132 22.18 14.40 34.36
C PHE A 132 21.84 13.33 33.31
N LYS A 133 22.44 12.14 33.39
CA LYS A 133 22.12 11.01 32.51
C LYS A 133 20.66 10.58 32.64
N ILE A 134 20.13 10.52 33.86
CA ILE A 134 18.72 10.19 34.09
C ILE A 134 17.81 11.23 33.45
N ASP A 135 18.09 12.51 33.66
CA ASP A 135 17.29 13.61 33.12
C ASP A 135 17.28 13.59 31.58
N VAL A 136 18.45 13.43 30.95
CA VAL A 136 18.58 13.33 29.49
C VAL A 136 17.85 12.10 28.95
N VAL A 137 18.02 10.94 29.59
CA VAL A 137 17.32 9.71 29.15
C VAL A 137 15.82 9.87 29.27
N GLN A 138 15.33 10.50 30.34
CA GLN A 138 13.91 10.73 30.55
C GLN A 138 13.34 11.74 29.55
N GLU A 139 14.08 12.80 29.23
CA GLU A 139 13.70 13.78 28.20
C GLU A 139 13.64 13.13 26.81
N VAL A 140 14.67 12.37 26.42
CA VAL A 140 14.69 11.64 25.15
C VAL A 140 13.54 10.63 25.09
N HIS A 141 13.31 9.85 26.15
CA HIS A 141 12.19 8.92 26.23
C HIS A 141 10.84 9.64 26.05
N THR A 142 10.67 10.78 26.71
CA THR A 142 9.44 11.57 26.63
C THR A 142 9.24 12.13 25.22
N MET A 143 10.29 12.63 24.59
CA MET A 143 10.25 13.14 23.22
C MET A 143 9.89 12.03 22.23
N VAL A 144 10.57 10.88 22.31
CA VAL A 144 10.28 9.72 21.46
C VAL A 144 8.85 9.24 21.64
N THR A 145 8.37 9.14 22.89
CA THR A 145 6.99 8.73 23.17
C THR A 145 5.97 9.71 22.57
N LYS A 146 6.23 11.02 22.66
CA LYS A 146 5.36 12.05 22.08
C LYS A 146 5.32 11.97 20.56
N GLU A 147 6.48 11.91 19.91
CA GLU A 147 6.57 11.78 18.45
C GLU A 147 5.92 10.48 17.95
N PHE A 148 6.19 9.37 18.65
CA PHE A 148 5.59 8.08 18.34
C PHE A 148 4.06 8.13 18.42
N ASN A 149 3.51 8.64 19.53
CA ASN A 149 2.06 8.80 19.69
C ASN A 149 1.47 9.78 18.66
N HIS A 150 2.18 10.85 18.32
CA HIS A 150 1.76 11.77 17.28
C HIS A 150 1.65 11.08 15.92
N THR A 151 2.66 10.30 15.53
CA THR A 151 2.64 9.55 14.26
C THR A 151 1.55 8.48 14.24
N ILE A 152 1.31 7.78 15.35
CA ILE A 152 0.22 6.80 15.47
C ILE A 152 -1.14 7.49 15.31
N ASN A 153 -1.40 8.56 16.05
CA ASN A 153 -2.69 9.25 15.98
C ASN A 153 -2.94 9.83 14.58
N LYS A 154 -1.89 10.32 13.92
CA LYS A 154 -1.98 10.78 12.54
C LYS A 154 -2.32 9.62 11.59
N LEU A 155 -1.64 8.47 11.75
CA LEU A 155 -1.92 7.28 10.94
C LEU A 155 -3.34 6.76 11.15
N GLU A 156 -3.83 6.73 12.39
CA GLU A 156 -5.21 6.36 12.72
C GLU A 156 -6.21 7.31 12.02
N SER A 157 -5.98 8.62 12.10
CA SER A 157 -6.79 9.61 11.41
C SER A 157 -6.79 9.41 9.89
N ASP A 158 -5.62 9.22 9.28
CA ASP A 158 -5.51 8.99 7.83
C ASP A 158 -6.22 7.69 7.42
N PHE A 159 -6.14 6.64 8.25
CA PHE A 159 -6.81 5.37 8.02
C PHE A 159 -8.33 5.50 8.12
N THR A 160 -8.85 6.25 9.10
CA THR A 160 -10.28 6.55 9.22
C THR A 160 -10.78 7.30 7.98
N VAL A 161 -10.08 8.35 7.54
CA VAL A 161 -10.45 9.11 6.35
C VAL A 161 -10.48 8.22 5.09
N ALA A 162 -9.47 7.38 4.91
CA ALA A 162 -9.42 6.45 3.78
C ALA A 162 -10.56 5.41 3.84
N THR A 163 -10.87 4.91 5.03
CA THR A 163 -11.95 3.93 5.24
C THR A 163 -13.32 4.55 4.96
N ASP A 164 -13.57 5.77 5.46
CA ASP A 164 -14.81 6.51 5.21
C ASP A 164 -14.99 6.82 3.72
N PHE A 165 -13.91 7.16 3.02
CA PHE A 165 -13.93 7.37 1.58
C PHE A 165 -14.32 6.11 0.81
N LEU A 166 -13.72 4.97 1.17
CA LEU A 166 -14.04 3.68 0.54
C LEU A 166 -15.48 3.25 0.84
N GLN A 167 -15.95 3.45 2.07
CA GLN A 167 -17.33 3.14 2.45
C GLN A 167 -18.33 3.99 1.65
N LYS A 168 -18.07 5.29 1.50
CA LYS A 168 -18.90 6.16 0.66
C LYS A 168 -18.92 5.69 -0.80
N GLY A 169 -17.76 5.32 -1.35
CA GLY A 169 -17.68 4.76 -2.70
C GLY A 169 -18.48 3.46 -2.87
N GLN A 170 -18.47 2.59 -1.85
CA GLN A 170 -19.27 1.38 -1.83
C GLN A 170 -20.78 1.70 -1.82
N ASP A 171 -21.21 2.66 -1.01
CA ASP A 171 -22.62 3.06 -0.93
C ASP A 171 -23.13 3.65 -2.25
N ASP A 172 -22.30 4.46 -2.91
CA ASP A 172 -22.66 5.07 -4.20
C ASP A 172 -22.74 4.01 -5.32
N LEU A 173 -21.81 3.05 -5.36
CA LEU A 173 -21.88 1.90 -6.28
C LEU A 173 -23.11 1.02 -6.04
N LEU A 174 -23.51 0.81 -4.78
CA LEU A 174 -24.73 0.05 -4.47
C LEU A 174 -25.99 0.76 -4.97
N LYS A 175 -26.06 2.10 -4.86
CA LYS A 175 -27.17 2.89 -5.41
C LYS A 175 -27.20 2.82 -6.93
N GLU A 176 -26.06 2.95 -7.60
CA GLU A 176 -25.98 2.83 -9.06
C GLU A 176 -26.44 1.45 -9.54
N LEU A 177 -26.02 0.39 -8.82
CA LEU A 177 -26.43 -0.98 -9.10
C LEU A 177 -27.93 -1.17 -8.91
N GLU A 178 -28.53 -0.57 -7.88
CA GLU A 178 -29.98 -0.59 -7.68
C GLU A 178 -30.73 0.12 -8.81
N VAL A 179 -30.27 1.31 -9.22
CA VAL A 179 -30.84 2.06 -10.35
C VAL A 179 -30.75 1.26 -11.65
N ALA A 180 -29.59 0.67 -11.94
CA ALA A 180 -29.39 -0.17 -13.12
C ALA A 180 -30.32 -1.40 -13.11
N ASN A 181 -30.44 -2.09 -11.97
CA ASN A 181 -31.34 -3.23 -11.83
C ASN A 181 -32.81 -2.85 -12.03
N ASN A 182 -33.24 -1.71 -11.48
CA ASN A 182 -34.60 -1.21 -11.71
C ASN A 182 -34.82 -0.90 -13.19
N LYS A 183 -33.84 -0.30 -13.87
CA LYS A 183 -33.93 -0.04 -15.31
C LYS A 183 -34.02 -1.32 -16.13
N ILE A 184 -33.25 -2.35 -15.79
CA ILE A 184 -33.32 -3.67 -16.42
C ILE A 184 -34.72 -4.26 -16.28
N LYS A 185 -35.28 -4.26 -15.07
CA LYS A 185 -36.64 -4.76 -14.81
C LYS A 185 -37.70 -4.03 -15.63
N THR A 186 -37.60 -2.70 -15.75
CA THR A 186 -38.51 -1.91 -16.59
C THR A 186 -38.40 -2.31 -18.07
N LEU A 187 -37.17 -2.43 -18.59
CA LEU A 187 -36.95 -2.83 -19.98
C LEU A 187 -37.43 -4.25 -20.27
N GLU A 188 -37.29 -5.18 -19.32
CA GLU A 188 -37.83 -6.54 -19.43
C GLU A 188 -39.36 -6.55 -19.48
N LEU A 189 -40.02 -5.71 -18.67
CA LEU A 189 -41.47 -5.54 -18.69
C LEU A 189 -41.97 -4.91 -19.99
N GLU A 190 -41.27 -3.89 -20.48
CA GLU A 190 -41.56 -3.29 -21.79
C GLU A 190 -41.40 -4.32 -22.92
N ARG A 191 -40.31 -5.08 -22.92
CA ARG A 191 -40.06 -6.14 -23.92
C ARG A 191 -41.18 -7.19 -23.92
N THR A 192 -41.60 -7.65 -22.75
CA THR A 192 -42.69 -8.66 -22.65
C THR A 192 -44.02 -8.09 -23.14
N THR A 193 -44.30 -6.81 -22.85
CA THR A 193 -45.48 -6.08 -23.35
C THR A 193 -45.45 -5.90 -24.87
N LEU A 194 -44.30 -5.51 -25.44
CA LEU A 194 -44.15 -5.39 -26.89
C LEU A 194 -44.34 -6.74 -27.58
N LYS A 195 -43.79 -7.81 -27.01
CA LYS A 195 -43.93 -9.16 -27.54
C LYS A 195 -45.40 -9.59 -27.59
N SER A 196 -46.16 -9.40 -26.51
CA SER A 196 -47.59 -9.74 -26.49
C SER A 196 -48.41 -8.90 -27.48
N ASN A 197 -48.06 -7.62 -27.66
CA ASN A 197 -48.67 -6.76 -28.66
C ASN A 197 -48.41 -7.22 -30.10
N ILE A 198 -47.16 -7.60 -30.40
CA ILE A 198 -46.79 -8.17 -31.72
C ILE A 198 -47.58 -9.44 -31.99
N GLU A 199 -47.64 -10.38 -31.04
CA GLU A 199 -48.41 -11.62 -31.18
C GLU A 199 -49.92 -11.34 -31.37
N SER A 200 -50.46 -10.31 -30.70
CA SER A 200 -51.85 -9.88 -30.88
C SER A 200 -52.12 -9.31 -32.27
N LEU A 201 -51.23 -8.45 -32.77
CA LEU A 201 -51.33 -7.89 -34.11
C LEU A 201 -51.18 -8.96 -35.20
N ASP A 202 -50.26 -9.90 -35.01
CA ASP A 202 -50.06 -11.03 -35.92
C ASP A 202 -51.32 -11.91 -36.03
N ARG A 203 -51.96 -12.23 -34.88
CA ARG A 203 -53.27 -12.92 -34.86
C ARG A 203 -54.36 -12.14 -35.60
N ARG A 204 -54.41 -10.82 -35.43
CA ARG A 204 -55.38 -9.96 -36.13
C ARG A 204 -55.11 -9.92 -37.64
N LEU A 205 -53.85 -9.83 -38.05
CA LEU A 205 -53.42 -9.84 -39.44
C LEU A 205 -53.85 -11.16 -40.11
N MET A 206 -53.51 -12.30 -39.50
CA MET A 206 -53.92 -13.63 -40.00
C MET A 206 -55.45 -13.76 -40.15
N SER A 207 -56.22 -13.20 -39.22
CA SER A 207 -57.67 -13.17 -39.29
C SER A 207 -58.19 -12.35 -40.49
N VAL A 208 -57.64 -11.14 -40.69
CA VAL A 208 -57.99 -10.28 -41.82
C VAL A 208 -57.61 -10.91 -43.16
N GLU A 209 -56.42 -11.51 -43.25
CA GLU A 209 -55.98 -12.24 -44.45
C GLU A 209 -56.93 -13.41 -44.78
N LYS A 210 -57.35 -14.16 -43.77
CA LYS A 210 -58.32 -15.25 -43.93
C LYS A 210 -59.66 -14.73 -44.46
N ILE A 211 -60.17 -13.62 -43.90
CA ILE A 211 -61.42 -12.98 -44.36
C ILE A 211 -61.27 -12.47 -45.80
N SER A 212 -60.15 -11.84 -46.13
CA SER A 212 -59.89 -11.35 -47.49
C SER A 212 -59.88 -12.48 -48.51
N ARG A 213 -59.24 -13.62 -48.18
CA ARG A 213 -59.20 -14.80 -49.06
C ARG A 213 -60.58 -15.44 -49.22
N SER A 214 -61.42 -15.44 -48.18
CA SER A 214 -62.76 -16.04 -48.28
C SER A 214 -63.75 -15.20 -49.09
N HIS A 215 -63.49 -13.90 -49.27
CA HIS A 215 -64.35 -12.98 -50.04
C HIS A 215 -63.91 -12.78 -51.48
N ASN A 216 -62.65 -13.13 -51.83
CA ASN A 216 -62.23 -13.27 -53.23
C ASN A 216 -62.76 -14.62 -53.77
N VAL A 217 -64.06 -14.66 -54.07
CA VAL A 217 -64.60 -15.69 -54.95
C VAL A 217 -64.17 -15.31 -56.36
N GLU A 218 -63.28 -16.09 -56.97
CA GLU A 218 -62.99 -16.00 -58.40
C GLU A 218 -64.32 -16.17 -59.15
N ILE A 219 -64.85 -15.09 -59.72
CA ILE A 219 -66.01 -15.09 -60.64
C ILE A 219 -65.48 -15.28 -62.06
#